data_AF-A0A6N8NSY5-F1
#
_entry.id   AF-A0A6N8NSY5-F1
#
_cell.length_a   1.000
_cell.length_b   1.000
_cell.length_c   1.000
_cell.angle_alpha   90.00
_cell.angle_beta   90.00
_cell.angle_gamma   90.00
#
_symmetry.space_group_name_H-M   'P 1'
#
loop_
_entity.id
_entity.type
_entity.pdbx_description
1 polymer ?
#
loop_
_entity_poly.entity_id
_entity_poly.type
_entity_poly.pdbx_seq_one_letter_code
_entity_poly.pdbx_strand_id
1 'polypeptide(L)'
;SPVKGKTVSVFGETCATPVGPAAGPHTQLAQNIVTSWLTGGRFIELKTVQILDRLELEKPCIDAEDECFNTEWSTEFTLLKAWDEYLKAWFALHLLEAMFQPSDSGKSFIFNMSVGYNLEGIKQPPMQQFIDNMMDASDHPKFAQYRDTLNKLLQDDAFLARHGLQEKRESLQALPARIPTSMVHG
;
A
#
# COMPACT_ATOMS: atom_id res chain seq x y z
N SER A 1 -18.63 -10.56 -2.07
CA SER A 1 -17.87 -10.47 -0.82
C SER A 1 -17.30 -11.82 -0.44
N PRO A 2 -16.08 -11.90 0.10
CA PRO A 2 -15.57 -13.12 0.72
C PRO A 2 -16.58 -13.57 1.78
N VAL A 3 -16.79 -14.89 1.89
CA VAL A 3 -17.65 -15.46 2.93
C VAL A 3 -17.08 -15.06 4.30
N LYS A 4 -17.91 -14.44 5.15
CA LYS A 4 -17.54 -14.08 6.53
C LYS A 4 -16.87 -15.28 7.21
N GLY A 5 -15.62 -15.11 7.65
CA GLY A 5 -14.93 -16.06 8.53
C GLY A 5 -13.80 -16.90 7.93
N LYS A 6 -13.46 -16.77 6.64
CA LYS A 6 -12.23 -17.40 6.09
C LYS A 6 -11.13 -16.36 5.95
N THR A 7 -10.19 -16.33 6.89
CA THR A 7 -8.92 -15.63 6.77
C THR A 7 -7.82 -16.62 6.40
N VAL A 8 -6.80 -16.14 5.70
CA VAL A 8 -5.59 -16.90 5.39
C VAL A 8 -4.43 -16.30 6.18
N SER A 9 -3.67 -17.15 6.86
CA SER A 9 -2.44 -16.75 7.55
C SER A 9 -1.26 -16.93 6.62
N VAL A 10 -0.47 -15.87 6.43
CA VAL A 10 0.71 -15.85 5.54
C VAL A 10 1.78 -15.01 6.24
N PHE A 11 2.99 -15.57 6.40
CA PHE A 11 4.15 -14.90 7.01
C PHE A 11 3.88 -14.20 8.37
N GLY A 12 3.00 -14.77 9.21
CA GLY A 12 2.66 -14.21 10.52
C GLY A 12 1.60 -13.11 10.49
N GLU A 13 1.11 -12.74 9.31
CA GLU A 13 -0.02 -11.84 9.12
C GLU A 13 -1.28 -12.59 8.64
N THR A 14 -2.42 -11.89 8.58
CA THR A 14 -3.65 -12.43 8.02
C THR A 14 -4.21 -11.56 6.91
N CYS A 15 -4.83 -12.20 5.91
CA CYS A 15 -5.56 -11.51 4.86
C CYS A 15 -6.88 -12.26 4.55
N ALA A 16 -7.86 -11.58 3.97
CA ALA A 16 -9.17 -12.17 3.69
C ALA A 16 -9.17 -13.13 2.49
N THR A 17 -8.18 -13.03 1.59
CA THR A 17 -8.03 -13.93 0.43
C THR A 17 -6.55 -14.14 0.12
N PRO A 18 -6.13 -15.33 -0.36
CA PRO A 18 -4.74 -15.59 -0.73
C PRO A 18 -4.36 -15.02 -2.11
N VAL A 19 -5.23 -14.21 -2.72
CA VAL A 19 -5.06 -13.68 -4.08
C VAL A 19 -4.70 -12.20 -4.01
N GLY A 20 -3.83 -11.77 -4.92
CA GLY A 20 -3.58 -10.37 -5.22
C GLY A 20 -2.50 -10.23 -6.28
N PRO A 21 -2.14 -8.99 -6.63
CA PRO A 21 -1.22 -8.71 -7.71
C PRO A 21 0.22 -9.02 -7.28
N ALA A 22 0.97 -9.62 -8.20
CA ALA A 22 2.40 -9.81 -8.07
C ALA A 22 3.16 -8.47 -8.21
N ALA A 23 4.40 -8.43 -7.73
CA ALA A 23 5.27 -7.26 -7.85
C ALA A 23 5.48 -6.90 -9.33
N GLY A 24 4.95 -5.75 -9.76
CA GLY A 24 4.93 -5.38 -11.18
C GLY A 24 4.50 -3.93 -11.41
N PRO A 25 4.49 -3.45 -12.66
CA PRO A 25 4.19 -2.05 -12.98
C PRO A 25 2.88 -1.53 -12.37
N HIS A 26 1.92 -2.42 -12.13
CA HIS A 26 0.66 -2.06 -11.49
C HIS A 26 0.81 -1.76 -9.99
N THR A 27 1.67 -2.48 -9.27
CA THR A 27 1.82 -2.32 -7.82
C THR A 27 2.82 -1.24 -7.42
N GLN A 28 3.23 -0.37 -8.35
CA GLN A 28 3.98 0.86 -8.07
C GLN A 28 3.06 2.07 -7.78
N LEU A 29 1.81 2.04 -8.25
CA LEU A 29 0.86 3.16 -8.21
C LEU A 29 -0.19 2.96 -7.12
N ALA A 30 -0.42 3.98 -6.29
CA ALA A 30 -1.41 3.91 -5.22
C ALA A 30 -2.81 3.58 -5.74
N GLN A 31 -3.25 4.21 -6.84
CA GLN A 31 -4.57 3.95 -7.41
C GLN A 31 -4.78 2.50 -7.86
N ASN A 32 -3.72 1.84 -8.33
CA ASN A 32 -3.80 0.46 -8.82
C ASN A 32 -3.81 -0.53 -7.66
N ILE A 33 -3.05 -0.24 -6.60
CA ILE A 33 -3.12 -0.98 -5.33
C ILE A 33 -4.53 -0.90 -4.75
N VAL A 34 -5.12 0.30 -4.73
CA VAL A 34 -6.52 0.52 -4.30
C VAL A 34 -7.51 -0.25 -5.20
N THR A 35 -7.32 -0.20 -6.52
CA THR A 35 -8.17 -0.91 -7.48
C THR A 35 -8.12 -2.42 -7.26
N SER A 36 -6.91 -2.98 -7.09
CA SER A 36 -6.70 -4.39 -6.74
C SER A 36 -7.51 -4.78 -5.49
N TRP A 37 -7.45 -3.97 -4.43
CA TRP A 37 -8.22 -4.22 -3.22
C TRP A 37 -9.73 -4.15 -3.47
N LEU A 38 -10.21 -3.17 -4.23
CA LEU A 38 -11.63 -3.06 -4.58
C LEU A 38 -12.13 -4.27 -5.38
N THR A 39 -11.26 -4.90 -6.18
CA THR A 39 -11.57 -6.11 -6.96
C THR A 39 -11.26 -7.41 -6.24
N GLY A 40 -10.91 -7.37 -4.94
CA GLY A 40 -10.75 -8.55 -4.09
C GLY A 40 -9.31 -9.00 -3.82
N GLY A 41 -8.29 -8.32 -4.35
CA GLY A 41 -6.89 -8.59 -4.01
C GLY A 41 -6.60 -8.23 -2.54
N ARG A 42 -5.94 -9.12 -1.80
CA ARG A 42 -5.60 -8.93 -0.38
C ARG A 42 -4.16 -9.26 -0.03
N PHE A 43 -3.47 -10.07 -0.84
CA PHE A 43 -2.02 -10.23 -0.73
C PHE A 43 -1.35 -9.43 -1.85
N ILE A 44 -0.78 -8.27 -1.51
CA ILE A 44 -0.32 -7.29 -2.51
C ILE A 44 1.20 -7.25 -2.45
N GLU A 45 1.85 -7.80 -3.47
CA GLU A 45 3.29 -7.66 -3.65
C GLU A 45 3.61 -6.30 -4.25
N LEU A 46 4.26 -5.46 -3.46
CA LEU A 46 4.66 -4.12 -3.90
C LEU A 46 5.75 -4.23 -4.96
N LYS A 47 5.76 -3.29 -5.94
CA LYS A 47 6.80 -3.27 -6.98
C LYS A 47 8.17 -3.25 -6.31
N THR A 48 9.05 -4.13 -6.78
CA THR A 48 10.43 -4.23 -6.31
C THR A 48 11.14 -2.89 -6.46
N VAL A 49 11.74 -2.39 -5.38
CA VAL A 49 12.59 -1.20 -5.45
C VAL A 49 14.07 -1.57 -5.38
N GLN A 50 14.93 -0.73 -5.93
CA GLN A 50 16.38 -0.95 -5.95
C GLN A 50 17.15 0.35 -5.82
N ILE A 51 18.47 0.25 -5.62
CA ILE A 51 19.35 1.40 -5.46
C ILE A 51 19.50 2.24 -6.75
N LEU A 52 19.40 1.61 -7.92
CA LEU A 52 19.39 2.30 -9.21
C LEU A 52 17.98 2.81 -9.49
N ASP A 53 17.60 3.92 -8.85
CA ASP A 53 16.23 4.45 -8.84
C ASP A 53 16.01 5.65 -9.79
N ARG A 54 17.00 5.91 -10.67
CA ARG A 54 17.00 6.95 -11.70
C ARG A 54 17.45 6.38 -13.05
N LEU A 55 16.83 5.28 -13.44
CA LEU A 55 17.11 4.66 -14.73
C LEU A 55 16.44 5.46 -15.85
N GLU A 56 17.19 5.76 -16.91
CA GLU A 56 16.63 6.19 -18.17
C GLU A 56 16.36 4.94 -19.02
N LEU A 57 15.11 4.74 -19.39
CA LEU A 57 14.64 3.58 -20.14
C LEU A 57 14.03 4.05 -21.45
N GLU A 58 14.40 3.39 -22.54
CA GLU A 58 13.75 3.60 -23.84
C GLU A 58 12.29 3.15 -23.76
N LYS A 59 11.39 3.95 -24.36
CA LYS A 59 9.94 3.68 -24.37
C LYS A 59 9.46 3.45 -25.81
N PRO A 60 8.55 2.48 -26.06
CA PRO A 60 7.91 1.60 -25.08
C PRO A 60 8.86 0.51 -24.54
N CYS A 61 8.81 0.27 -23.23
CA CYS A 61 9.64 -0.74 -22.54
C CYS A 61 8.89 -2.04 -22.22
N ILE A 62 7.58 -2.07 -22.54
CA ILE A 62 6.71 -3.22 -22.37
C ILE A 62 6.04 -3.46 -23.72
N ASP A 63 6.16 -4.70 -24.19
CA ASP A 63 5.43 -5.21 -25.33
C ASP A 63 4.43 -6.25 -24.82
N ALA A 64 3.15 -5.92 -24.87
CA ALA A 64 2.06 -6.64 -24.20
C ALA A 64 1.17 -7.38 -25.21
N GLU A 65 1.80 -8.14 -26.10
CA GLU A 65 1.11 -9.07 -27.02
C GLU A 65 0.78 -10.39 -26.29
N ASP A 66 0.92 -11.53 -26.96
CA ASP A 66 0.60 -12.86 -26.39
C ASP A 66 1.55 -13.22 -25.25
N GLU A 67 2.86 -13.04 -25.45
CA GLU A 67 3.85 -13.05 -24.39
C GLU A 67 4.26 -11.62 -24.02
N CYS A 68 4.09 -11.25 -22.75
CA CYS A 68 4.48 -9.94 -22.27
C CYS A 68 6.01 -9.87 -22.13
N PHE A 69 6.66 -9.13 -23.03
CA PHE A 69 8.08 -8.84 -22.96
C PHE A 69 8.32 -7.52 -22.24
N ASN A 70 9.31 -7.53 -21.36
CA ASN A 70 9.69 -6.37 -20.60
C ASN A 70 11.20 -6.17 -20.71
N THR A 71 11.61 -5.01 -21.22
CA THR A 71 13.01 -4.60 -21.29
C THR A 71 13.43 -3.75 -20.08
N GLU A 72 12.50 -3.47 -19.17
CA GLU A 72 12.69 -2.63 -17.99
C GLU A 72 13.34 -3.40 -16.82
N TRP A 73 14.05 -2.65 -15.98
CA TRP A 73 14.44 -3.08 -14.63
C TRP A 73 13.52 -2.40 -13.62
N SER A 74 13.26 -3.08 -12.50
CA SER A 74 12.00 -3.06 -11.74
C SER A 74 11.52 -1.76 -11.07
N THR A 75 11.96 -0.55 -11.41
CA THR A 75 11.28 0.63 -10.87
C THR A 75 11.44 1.88 -11.74
N GLU A 76 10.33 2.47 -12.16
CA GLU A 76 10.32 3.83 -12.74
C GLU A 76 10.39 4.91 -11.66
N PHE A 77 10.09 4.55 -10.41
CA PHE A 77 10.03 5.50 -9.30
C PHE A 77 11.31 5.48 -8.49
N THR A 78 11.71 6.69 -8.07
CA THR A 78 12.69 6.85 -7.01
C THR A 78 12.20 6.17 -5.74
N LEU A 79 13.11 5.79 -4.85
CA LEU A 79 12.77 5.18 -3.56
C LEU A 79 11.77 6.05 -2.77
N LEU A 80 12.00 7.36 -2.78
CA LEU A 80 11.12 8.35 -2.14
C LEU A 80 9.71 8.38 -2.74
N LYS A 81 9.61 8.23 -4.07
CA LYS A 81 8.32 8.25 -4.76
C LYS A 81 7.57 6.94 -4.58
N ALA A 82 8.24 5.80 -4.70
CA ALA A 82 7.64 4.49 -4.45
C ALA A 82 7.08 4.39 -3.03
N TRP A 83 7.86 4.79 -2.03
CA TRP A 83 7.42 4.81 -0.64
C TRP A 83 6.19 5.70 -0.43
N ASP A 84 6.18 6.89 -1.05
CA ASP A 84 5.04 7.82 -0.97
C ASP A 84 3.75 7.24 -1.58
N GLU A 85 3.84 6.50 -2.69
CA GLU A 85 2.70 5.80 -3.28
C GLU A 85 2.18 4.69 -2.37
N TYR A 86 3.08 3.92 -1.76
CA TYR A 86 2.70 2.85 -0.83
C TYR A 86 2.01 3.42 0.41
N LEU A 87 2.50 4.55 0.93
CA LEU A 87 1.88 5.22 2.05
C LEU A 87 0.49 5.79 1.71
N LYS A 88 0.32 6.40 0.52
CA LYS A 88 -1.00 6.84 0.05
C LYS A 88 -1.97 5.66 -0.01
N ALA A 89 -1.53 4.54 -0.60
CA ALA A 89 -2.35 3.34 -0.68
C ALA A 89 -2.71 2.82 0.71
N TRP A 90 -1.76 2.80 1.65
CA TRP A 90 -1.99 2.37 3.04
C TRP A 90 -3.14 3.15 3.70
N PHE A 91 -3.09 4.48 3.69
CA PHE A 91 -4.15 5.31 4.25
C PHE A 91 -5.48 5.14 3.52
N ALA A 92 -5.45 5.08 2.18
CA ALA A 92 -6.65 4.89 1.37
C ALA A 92 -7.34 3.55 1.67
N LEU A 93 -6.58 2.45 1.76
CA LEU A 93 -7.13 1.13 2.04
C LEU A 93 -7.74 1.06 3.44
N HIS A 94 -7.08 1.60 4.46
CA HIS A 94 -7.66 1.66 5.81
C HIS A 94 -8.97 2.47 5.87
N LEU A 95 -9.05 3.58 5.13
CA LEU A 95 -10.29 4.34 5.00
C LEU A 95 -11.39 3.52 4.31
N LEU A 96 -11.07 2.88 3.19
CA LEU A 96 -12.03 2.07 2.43
C LEU A 96 -12.52 0.87 3.24
N GLU A 97 -11.67 0.24 4.03
CA GLU A 97 -12.06 -0.80 4.98
C GLU A 97 -13.06 -0.29 6.00
N ALA A 98 -12.76 0.83 6.67
CA ALA A 98 -13.67 1.40 7.65
C ALA A 98 -15.04 1.79 7.04
N MET A 99 -15.03 2.30 5.80
CA MET A 99 -16.23 2.70 5.07
C MET A 99 -17.07 1.51 4.61
N PHE A 100 -16.47 0.49 4.00
CA PHE A 100 -17.19 -0.55 3.25
C PHE A 100 -17.13 -1.95 3.88
N GLN A 101 -16.09 -2.26 4.64
CA GLN A 101 -15.85 -3.59 5.22
C GLN A 101 -15.30 -3.48 6.66
N PRO A 102 -15.99 -2.77 7.58
CA PRO A 102 -15.49 -2.64 8.94
C PRO A 102 -15.37 -4.03 9.57
N SER A 103 -14.19 -4.33 10.13
CA SER A 103 -13.90 -5.60 10.76
C SER A 103 -13.26 -5.38 12.13
N ASP A 104 -13.65 -6.21 13.09
CA ASP A 104 -13.01 -6.28 14.40
C ASP A 104 -11.69 -7.07 14.35
N SER A 105 -11.44 -7.81 13.26
CA SER A 105 -10.26 -8.68 13.08
C SER A 105 -9.01 -7.95 12.56
N GLY A 106 -9.02 -6.60 12.52
CA GLY A 106 -7.95 -5.79 11.93
C GLY A 106 -8.05 -5.66 10.41
N LYS A 107 -6.95 -5.23 9.77
CA LYS A 107 -6.86 -5.04 8.31
C LYS A 107 -7.04 -6.37 7.57
N SER A 108 -7.68 -6.34 6.41
CA SER A 108 -7.96 -7.54 5.60
C SER A 108 -6.87 -7.84 4.56
N PHE A 109 -5.85 -7.00 4.44
CA PHE A 109 -4.84 -7.08 3.39
C PHE A 109 -3.41 -7.06 3.96
N ILE A 110 -2.47 -7.56 3.18
CA ILE A 110 -1.03 -7.62 3.44
C ILE A 110 -0.33 -6.86 2.33
N PHE A 111 0.62 -6.01 2.70
CA PHE A 111 1.66 -5.53 1.79
C PHE A 111 2.87 -6.43 1.94
N ASN A 112 3.33 -7.01 0.84
CA ASN A 112 4.59 -7.74 0.80
C ASN A 112 5.61 -6.88 0.08
N MET A 113 6.62 -6.42 0.83
CA MET A 113 7.68 -5.56 0.29
C MET A 113 8.69 -6.41 -0.48
N SER A 114 9.01 -5.98 -1.69
CA SER A 114 10.08 -6.55 -2.52
C SER A 114 11.21 -5.53 -2.67
N VAL A 115 12.45 -5.94 -2.40
CA VAL A 115 13.65 -5.07 -2.50
C VAL A 115 14.83 -5.78 -3.16
N GLY A 116 15.55 -5.02 -3.98
CA GLY A 116 16.91 -5.29 -4.41
C GLY A 116 17.09 -6.30 -5.55
N TYR A 117 18.36 -6.43 -5.94
CA TYR A 117 18.88 -7.42 -6.86
C TYR A 117 20.22 -8.03 -6.38
N ASN A 118 20.88 -7.39 -5.43
CA ASN A 118 22.07 -7.89 -4.75
C ASN A 118 22.16 -7.33 -3.31
N LEU A 119 22.97 -7.98 -2.47
CA LEU A 119 23.13 -7.61 -1.06
C LEU A 119 23.80 -6.25 -0.87
N GLU A 120 24.76 -5.90 -1.74
CA GLU A 120 25.50 -4.64 -1.66
C GLU A 120 24.56 -3.44 -1.82
N GLY A 121 23.67 -3.47 -2.82
CA GLY A 121 22.68 -2.43 -3.06
C GLY A 121 21.68 -2.32 -1.91
N ILE A 122 21.18 -3.45 -1.40
CA ILE A 122 20.22 -3.47 -0.27
C ILE A 122 20.82 -2.79 0.97
N LYS A 123 22.11 -2.97 1.24
CA LYS A 123 22.80 -2.39 2.40
C LYS A 123 23.07 -0.89 2.30
N GLN A 124 22.82 -0.26 1.15
CA GLN A 124 23.12 1.16 0.98
C GLN A 124 22.15 2.04 1.80
N PRO A 125 22.60 3.21 2.31
CA PRO A 125 21.79 4.06 3.18
C PRO A 125 20.40 4.43 2.62
N PRO A 126 20.21 4.76 1.33
CA PRO A 126 18.88 5.04 0.79
C PRO A 126 17.93 3.84 0.82
N MET A 127 18.45 2.63 0.57
CA MET A 127 17.66 1.40 0.63
C MET A 127 17.31 1.04 2.07
N GLN A 128 18.24 1.20 3.01
CA GLN A 128 17.97 1.00 4.43
C GLN A 128 16.92 1.99 4.93
N GLN A 129 17.03 3.28 4.58
CA GLN A 129 16.01 4.27 4.90
C GLN A 129 14.63 3.90 4.32
N PHE A 130 14.57 3.39 3.09
CA PHE A 130 13.32 2.91 2.50
C PHE A 130 12.73 1.75 3.33
N ILE A 131 13.53 0.74 3.66
CA ILE A 131 13.12 -0.43 4.44
C ILE A 131 12.65 -0.03 5.84
N ASP A 132 13.44 0.79 6.54
CA ASP A 132 13.13 1.27 7.88
C ASP A 132 11.80 2.04 7.90
N ASN A 133 11.58 2.92 6.94
CA ASN A 133 10.31 3.65 6.83
C ASN A 133 9.12 2.77 6.40
N MET A 134 9.35 1.60 5.80
CA MET A 134 8.28 0.62 5.51
C MET A 134 7.91 -0.18 6.78
N MET A 135 8.90 -0.47 7.62
CA MET A 135 8.73 -1.17 8.89
C MET A 135 8.18 -0.28 10.00
N ASP A 136 8.59 1.00 10.06
CA ASP A 136 8.02 1.98 10.97
C ASP A 136 8.14 3.41 10.41
N ALA A 137 6.99 3.99 10.06
CA ALA A 137 6.88 5.37 9.59
C ALA A 137 6.51 6.37 10.70
N SER A 138 6.57 5.98 11.98
CA SER A 138 6.09 6.79 13.12
C SER A 138 6.69 8.19 13.16
N ASP A 139 7.98 8.31 12.86
CA ASP A 139 8.72 9.58 12.85
C ASP A 139 8.76 10.26 11.47
N HIS A 140 8.15 9.67 10.44
CA HIS A 140 8.23 10.21 9.08
C HIS A 140 7.23 11.36 8.86
N PRO A 141 7.67 12.56 8.41
CA PRO A 141 6.79 13.73 8.26
C PRO A 141 5.56 13.50 7.37
N LYS A 142 5.73 12.73 6.27
CA LYS A 142 4.60 12.39 5.39
C LYS A 142 3.55 11.48 6.05
N PHE A 143 3.94 10.63 7.00
CA PHE A 143 2.96 9.84 7.75
C PHE A 143 2.06 10.75 8.56
N ALA A 144 2.65 11.69 9.31
CA ALA A 144 1.91 12.71 10.03
C ALA A 144 1.02 13.55 9.09
N GLN A 145 1.55 13.96 7.93
CA GLN A 145 0.81 14.71 6.93
C GLN A 145 -0.44 13.96 6.42
N TYR A 146 -0.32 12.69 6.04
CA TYR A 146 -1.46 11.92 5.54
C TYR A 146 -2.44 11.56 6.65
N ARG A 147 -1.97 11.30 7.87
CA ARG A 147 -2.82 11.16 9.05
C ARG A 147 -3.64 12.41 9.31
N ASP A 148 -3.03 13.58 9.26
CA ASP A 148 -3.71 14.87 9.47
C ASP A 148 -4.69 15.18 8.32
N THR A 149 -4.33 14.82 7.09
CA THR A 149 -5.20 14.96 5.92
C THR A 149 -6.45 14.09 6.07
N LEU A 150 -6.27 12.82 6.48
CA LEU A 150 -7.37 11.91 6.77
C LEU A 150 -8.23 12.43 7.93
N ASN A 151 -7.60 12.92 9.01
CA ASN A 151 -8.33 13.47 10.14
C ASN A 151 -9.21 14.65 9.71
N LYS A 152 -8.66 15.62 8.97
CA LYS A 152 -9.45 16.77 8.45
C LYS A 152 -10.63 16.30 7.59
N LEU A 153 -10.43 15.30 6.73
CA LEU A 153 -11.50 14.72 5.91
C LEU A 153 -12.61 14.08 6.75
N LEU A 154 -12.26 13.37 7.82
CA LEU A 154 -13.22 12.66 8.68
C LEU A 154 -13.88 13.55 9.75
N GLN A 155 -13.35 14.77 9.96
CA GLN A 155 -14.02 15.82 10.74
C GLN A 155 -14.99 16.67 9.89
N ASP A 156 -14.99 16.53 8.56
CA ASP A 156 -15.90 17.25 7.66
C ASP A 156 -17.29 16.58 7.63
N ASP A 157 -18.26 17.21 8.28
CA ASP A 157 -19.67 16.76 8.30
C ASP A 157 -20.28 16.65 6.90
N ALA A 158 -19.87 17.51 5.96
CA ALA A 158 -20.38 17.48 4.58
C ALA A 158 -19.83 16.27 3.81
N PHE A 159 -18.58 15.86 4.07
CA PHE A 159 -18.03 14.62 3.54
C PHE A 159 -18.81 13.42 4.09
N LEU A 160 -19.00 13.36 5.42
CA LEU A 160 -19.73 12.25 6.05
C LEU A 160 -21.18 12.16 5.56
N ALA A 161 -21.88 13.28 5.44
CA ALA A 161 -23.27 13.33 4.94
C ALA A 161 -23.37 12.86 3.48
N ARG A 162 -22.48 13.36 2.62
CA ARG A 162 -22.47 13.03 1.18
C ARG A 162 -22.27 11.55 0.91
N HIS A 163 -21.52 10.86 1.76
CA HIS A 163 -21.23 9.44 1.63
C HIS A 163 -22.08 8.55 2.56
N GLY A 164 -23.07 9.11 3.27
CA GLY A 164 -23.95 8.34 4.16
C GLY A 164 -23.23 7.70 5.36
N LEU A 165 -22.16 8.32 5.85
CA LEU A 165 -21.28 7.78 6.89
C LEU A 165 -21.58 8.30 8.31
N GLN A 166 -22.70 9.00 8.49
CA GLN A 166 -23.04 9.66 9.76
C GLN A 166 -23.12 8.68 10.94
N GLU A 167 -23.69 7.50 10.73
CA GLU A 167 -23.78 6.45 11.75
C GLU A 167 -22.42 5.85 12.13
N LYS A 168 -21.39 6.04 11.28
CA LYS A 168 -20.02 5.57 11.50
C LYS A 168 -19.08 6.70 11.96
N ARG A 169 -19.61 7.88 12.28
CA ARG A 169 -18.81 9.08 12.61
C ARG A 169 -17.74 8.80 13.64
N GLU A 170 -18.10 8.24 14.80
CA GLU A 170 -17.18 8.03 15.91
C GLU A 170 -16.02 7.09 15.52
N SER A 171 -16.34 5.96 14.89
CA SER A 171 -15.32 4.98 14.47
C SER A 171 -14.41 5.54 13.38
N LEU A 172 -14.96 6.31 12.43
CA LEU A 172 -14.19 6.98 11.38
C LEU A 172 -13.30 8.09 11.96
N GLN A 173 -13.80 8.93 12.86
CA GLN A 173 -12.99 9.99 13.49
C GLN A 173 -11.86 9.43 14.35
N ALA A 174 -12.02 8.22 14.90
CA ALA A 174 -10.95 7.49 15.59
C ALA A 174 -9.98 6.75 14.65
N LEU A 175 -10.26 6.64 13.35
CA LEU A 175 -9.45 5.89 12.39
C LEU A 175 -8.01 6.43 12.26
N PRO A 176 -7.75 7.75 12.11
CA PRO A 176 -6.39 8.25 11.87
C PRO A 176 -5.40 7.87 12.98
N ALA A 177 -5.87 7.75 14.22
CA ALA A 177 -5.04 7.35 15.36
C ALA A 177 -4.75 5.84 15.42
N ARG A 178 -5.53 5.02 14.70
CA ARG A 178 -5.45 3.55 14.71
C ARG A 178 -4.69 2.97 13.51
N ILE A 179 -4.41 3.78 12.49
CA ILE A 179 -3.64 3.32 11.33
C ILE A 179 -2.22 2.97 11.78
N PRO A 180 -1.74 1.73 11.58
CA PRO A 180 -0.40 1.32 11.96
C PRO A 180 0.67 2.13 11.22
N THR A 181 1.77 2.41 11.90
CA THR A 181 2.96 3.06 11.31
C THR A 181 3.82 2.07 10.51
N SER A 182 3.68 0.77 10.80
CA SER A 182 4.30 -0.33 10.07
C SER A 182 3.42 -0.75 8.87
N MET A 183 3.92 -0.55 7.65
CA MET A 183 3.22 -0.99 6.43
C MET A 183 3.50 -2.46 6.10
N VAL A 184 4.63 -3.00 6.57
CA VAL A 184 5.03 -4.39 6.41
C VAL A 184 5.60 -4.94 7.70
N HIS A 185 5.56 -6.26 7.85
CA HIS A 185 6.21 -6.97 8.95
C HIS A 185 7.50 -7.64 8.43
N GLY A 186 8.59 -7.48 9.18
CA GLY A 186 9.91 -8.07 8.90
C GLY A 186 10.23 -9.24 9.82
#